data_AF-A0A8X7V9J9-F1
#
_entry.id   AF-A0A8X7V9J9-F1
#
_cell.length_a   1.000
_cell.length_b   1.000
_cell.length_c   1.000
_cell.angle_alpha   90.00
_cell.angle_beta   90.00
_cell.angle_gamma   90.00
#
_symmetry.space_group_name_H-M   'P 1'
#
loop_
_entity.id
_entity.type
_entity.pdbx_description
1 polymer ?
#
loop_
_entity_poly.entity_id
_entity_poly.type
_entity_poly.pdbx_seq_one_letter_code
_entity_poly.pdbx_strand_id
1 'polypeptide(L)'
;MYLYLYTNMIQTQFNSIDYFVTSPRGKRHQTLSDKYLYWGNRIDCPGKNCETCAGLGHQESSLRCALEEALFLNRTFVMPSGMCINQIHNKKGSSCAMDTLYDIDLISEKIPAILDDSKTWHLVLSTSMKLGGRGIAHVYGVSRHRLTESHYSNLLNINQTASPLAWFVECKDRGNRSNVMLPYSFFPNMAAATIATRLLIVDGVLLLFNRQLR
;
A
#
# COMPACT_ATOMS: atom_id res chain seq x y z
N MET A 1 20.71 38.24 -34.31
CA MET A 1 21.45 38.49 -33.04
C MET A 1 20.53 38.05 -31.91
N TYR A 2 20.65 36.88 -31.27
CA TYR A 2 21.79 36.00 -31.02
C TYR A 2 21.52 34.57 -31.50
N LEU A 3 22.50 34.00 -32.20
CA LEU A 3 22.74 32.56 -32.33
C LEU A 3 23.73 32.18 -31.23
N TYR A 4 23.46 31.10 -30.48
CA TYR A 4 24.50 30.24 -29.94
C TYR A 4 24.17 28.79 -30.31
N LEU A 5 25.22 28.12 -30.75
CA LEU A 5 25.31 26.87 -31.49
C LEU A 5 25.69 25.71 -30.55
N TYR A 6 25.27 24.50 -30.94
CA TYR A 6 26.01 23.21 -30.84
C TYR A 6 26.27 22.65 -29.42
N THR A 7 26.20 21.35 -29.09
CA THR A 7 26.04 20.10 -29.84
C THR A 7 25.73 18.94 -28.88
N ASN A 8 25.26 17.84 -29.49
CA ASN A 8 24.95 16.48 -29.03
C ASN A 8 25.84 15.79 -27.97
N MET A 9 25.29 14.64 -27.52
CA MET A 9 25.76 13.60 -26.58
C MET A 9 25.19 13.81 -25.18
N ILE A 10 24.23 12.99 -24.72
CA ILE A 10 24.47 11.57 -24.44
C ILE A 10 23.30 10.70 -24.96
N GLN A 11 23.60 9.86 -25.94
CA GLN A 11 22.93 8.59 -26.19
C GLN A 11 23.32 7.65 -25.04
N THR A 12 22.63 7.70 -23.90
CA THR A 12 22.74 6.65 -22.90
C THR A 12 21.65 5.65 -23.20
N GLN A 13 22.10 4.47 -23.62
CA GLN A 13 21.36 3.24 -23.51
C GLN A 13 20.52 3.22 -22.23
N PHE A 14 19.30 2.72 -22.34
CA PHE A 14 18.49 2.24 -21.23
C PHE A 14 19.32 1.23 -20.41
N ASN A 15 20.18 1.72 -19.53
CA ASN A 15 20.75 0.91 -18.47
C ASN A 15 19.66 0.82 -17.41
N SER A 16 19.16 -0.39 -17.21
CA SER A 16 18.34 -0.78 -16.07
C SER A 16 18.97 -0.23 -14.79
N ILE A 17 18.39 0.85 -14.24
CA ILE A 17 18.71 1.29 -12.88
C ILE A 17 18.05 0.26 -11.96
N ASP A 18 18.77 -0.82 -11.66
CA ASP A 18 18.41 -1.73 -10.57
C ASP A 18 18.54 -0.96 -9.25
N TYR A 19 17.47 -0.25 -8.87
CA TYR A 19 17.38 0.42 -7.58
C TYR A 19 17.00 -0.60 -6.52
N PHE A 20 18.00 -1.25 -5.95
CA PHE A 20 17.82 -2.18 -4.86
C PHE A 20 17.58 -1.44 -3.55
N VAL A 21 16.35 -1.48 -3.06
CA VAL A 21 16.02 -1.07 -1.68
C VAL A 21 16.21 -2.31 -0.81
N THR A 22 17.27 -2.32 -0.02
CA THR A 22 17.55 -3.41 0.92
C THR A 22 16.75 -3.18 2.20
N SER A 23 15.80 -4.07 2.50
CA SER A 23 15.27 -4.19 3.86
C SER A 23 16.38 -4.73 4.79
N PRO A 24 16.55 -4.17 6.01
CA PRO A 24 17.50 -4.68 7.00
C PRO A 24 17.20 -6.12 7.45
N ARG A 25 15.95 -6.59 7.29
CA ARG A 25 15.50 -7.93 7.69
C ARG A 25 15.00 -8.69 6.46
N GLY A 26 15.88 -9.47 5.84
CA GLY A 26 15.49 -10.43 4.81
C GLY A 26 15.57 -9.90 3.37
N LYS A 27 16.24 -10.68 2.53
CA LYS A 27 16.63 -10.36 1.16
C LYS A 27 15.42 -10.34 0.22
N ARG A 28 14.79 -9.19 0.03
CA ARG A 28 14.01 -8.95 -1.20
C ARG A 28 14.55 -7.73 -1.92
N HIS A 29 15.36 -7.99 -2.94
CA HIS A 29 15.76 -6.99 -3.91
C HIS A 29 14.54 -6.65 -4.75
N GLN A 30 14.03 -5.42 -4.62
CA GLN A 30 13.01 -4.94 -5.55
C GLN A 30 13.65 -4.74 -6.92
N THR A 31 13.09 -5.38 -7.94
CA THR A 31 13.62 -5.33 -9.31
C THR A 31 12.79 -4.37 -10.15
N LEU A 32 13.35 -3.87 -11.25
CA LEU A 32 12.59 -3.09 -12.26
C LEU A 32 11.46 -3.89 -12.93
N SER A 33 11.40 -5.22 -12.75
CA SER A 33 10.28 -6.06 -13.18
C SER A 33 9.09 -6.00 -12.22
N ASP A 34 9.30 -5.45 -11.02
CA ASP A 34 8.29 -5.39 -9.99
C ASP A 34 7.18 -4.44 -10.44
N LYS A 35 5.96 -4.94 -10.34
CA LYS A 35 4.74 -4.24 -10.68
C LYS A 35 4.08 -3.79 -9.40
N TYR A 36 3.49 -2.61 -9.41
CA TYR A 36 2.98 -1.94 -8.21
C TYR A 36 1.45 -1.90 -8.22
N LEU A 37 0.89 -1.98 -7.02
CA LEU A 37 -0.52 -1.73 -6.73
C LEU A 37 -0.58 -0.56 -5.73
N TYR A 38 -0.99 0.61 -6.21
CA TYR A 38 -1.20 1.79 -5.37
C TYR A 38 -2.64 1.87 -4.88
N TRP A 39 -2.80 1.88 -3.57
CA TRP A 39 -4.11 1.88 -2.93
C TRP A 39 -4.76 3.27 -2.86
N GLY A 40 -3.94 4.31 -2.79
CA GLY A 40 -4.38 5.65 -2.41
C GLY A 40 -3.83 6.06 -1.05
N ASN A 41 -4.03 7.34 -0.72
CA ASN A 41 -3.52 7.97 0.51
C ASN A 41 -4.31 7.63 1.78
N ARG A 42 -5.41 6.85 1.68
CA ARG A 42 -6.27 6.47 2.80
C ARG A 42 -6.73 5.03 2.64
N ILE A 43 -6.54 4.22 3.69
CA ILE A 43 -6.81 2.79 3.61
C ILE A 43 -8.30 2.44 3.74
N ASP A 44 -9.06 3.21 4.52
CA ASP A 44 -10.49 3.04 4.79
C ASP A 44 -11.42 3.75 3.81
N CYS A 45 -10.86 4.47 2.84
CA CYS A 45 -11.63 5.23 1.89
C CYS A 45 -12.07 4.33 0.75
N PRO A 46 -13.39 4.04 0.72
CA PRO A 46 -14.13 4.27 -0.52
C PRO A 46 -15.65 4.33 -0.40
N GLY A 47 -16.12 4.98 0.65
CA GLY A 47 -17.50 5.44 0.70
C GLY A 47 -17.63 6.84 0.09
N LYS A 48 -18.88 7.35 0.07
CA LYS A 48 -19.18 8.76 -0.24
C LYS A 48 -18.53 9.75 0.74
N ASN A 49 -18.06 9.28 1.91
CA ASN A 49 -17.53 10.09 2.99
C ASN A 49 -16.08 9.70 3.31
N CYS A 50 -15.15 10.20 2.51
CA CYS A 50 -13.71 10.09 2.74
C CYS A 50 -13.14 11.12 3.73
N GLU A 51 -14.00 12.01 4.21
CA GLU A 51 -13.62 13.14 5.06
C GLU A 51 -13.40 12.73 6.52
N THR A 52 -14.06 11.65 6.97
CA THR A 52 -14.03 11.17 8.35
C THR A 52 -13.29 9.85 8.46
N CYS A 53 -12.52 9.68 9.54
CA CYS A 53 -11.83 8.43 9.81
C CYS A 53 -12.79 7.33 10.28
N ALA A 54 -12.69 6.15 9.69
CA ALA A 54 -13.36 4.97 10.20
C ALA A 54 -12.71 4.47 11.51
N GLY A 55 -13.39 3.58 12.22
CA GLY A 55 -12.81 2.90 13.38
C GLY A 55 -11.60 2.04 13.00
N LEU A 56 -10.68 1.82 13.94
CA LEU A 56 -9.42 1.07 13.69
C LEU A 56 -9.68 -0.32 13.08
N GLY A 57 -10.64 -1.08 13.61
CA GLY A 57 -10.97 -2.41 13.05
C GLY A 57 -11.50 -2.36 11.61
N HIS A 58 -12.10 -1.24 11.18
CA HIS A 58 -12.47 -1.03 9.77
C HIS A 58 -11.23 -0.78 8.92
N GLN A 59 -10.34 0.11 9.38
CA GLN A 59 -9.08 0.41 8.71
C GLN A 59 -8.18 -0.82 8.58
N GLU A 60 -8.03 -1.63 9.63
CA GLU A 60 -7.27 -2.89 9.59
C GLU A 60 -7.89 -3.90 8.64
N SER A 61 -9.23 -4.04 8.64
CA SER A 61 -9.91 -4.91 7.69
C SER A 61 -9.69 -4.46 6.24
N SER A 62 -9.65 -3.16 5.98
CA SER A 62 -9.38 -2.61 4.64
C SER A 62 -7.92 -2.79 4.25
N LEU A 63 -6.98 -2.56 5.17
CA LEU A 63 -5.55 -2.80 4.96
C LEU A 63 -5.28 -4.27 4.61
N ARG A 64 -5.96 -5.20 5.30
CA ARG A 64 -5.81 -6.63 5.03
C ARG A 64 -6.26 -6.97 3.61
N CYS A 65 -7.43 -6.47 3.20
CA CYS A 65 -7.93 -6.67 1.84
C CYS A 65 -6.96 -6.13 0.79
N ALA A 66 -6.38 -4.95 1.05
CA ALA A 66 -5.40 -4.35 0.17
C ALA A 66 -4.17 -5.23 -0.05
N LEU A 67 -3.65 -5.79 1.04
CA LEU A 67 -2.55 -6.74 1.00
C LEU A 67 -2.93 -8.04 0.30
N GLU A 68 -4.14 -8.57 0.53
CA GLU A 68 -4.64 -9.76 -0.17
C GLU A 68 -4.75 -9.54 -1.68
N GLU A 69 -5.18 -8.35 -2.11
CA GLU A 69 -5.25 -8.00 -3.53
C GLU A 69 -3.85 -7.86 -4.16
N ALA A 70 -2.92 -7.21 -3.46
CA ALA A 70 -1.53 -7.14 -3.90
C ALA A 70 -0.90 -8.54 -4.03
N LEU A 71 -1.18 -9.42 -3.06
CA LEU A 71 -0.75 -10.81 -3.09
C LEU A 71 -1.38 -11.59 -4.25
N PHE A 72 -2.69 -11.41 -4.48
CA PHE A 72 -3.40 -12.05 -5.59
C PHE A 72 -2.87 -11.61 -6.96
N LEU A 73 -2.55 -10.32 -7.13
CA LEU A 73 -2.01 -9.76 -8.36
C LEU A 73 -0.49 -9.96 -8.52
N ASN A 74 0.18 -10.52 -7.50
CA ASN A 74 1.63 -10.62 -7.39
C ASN A 74 2.33 -9.28 -7.65
N ARG A 75 1.89 -8.24 -6.94
CA ARG A 75 2.39 -6.86 -7.05
C ARG A 75 2.94 -6.36 -5.71
N THR A 76 3.89 -5.44 -5.77
CA THR A 76 4.32 -4.68 -4.61
C THR A 76 3.21 -3.72 -4.19
N PHE A 77 2.76 -3.87 -2.96
CA PHE A 77 1.76 -3.01 -2.36
C PHE A 77 2.37 -1.65 -2.02
N VAL A 78 1.76 -0.58 -2.51
CA VAL A 78 2.11 0.78 -2.13
C VAL A 78 1.08 1.25 -1.12
N MET A 79 1.49 1.16 0.14
CA MET A 79 0.71 1.41 1.34
C MET A 79 0.69 2.91 1.65
N PRO A 80 -0.43 3.46 2.17
CA PRO A 80 -0.41 4.82 2.69
C PRO A 80 0.59 4.94 3.86
N SER A 81 1.39 6.00 3.83
CA SER A 81 2.32 6.41 4.89
C SER A 81 1.66 6.72 6.22
N GLY A 82 0.33 6.96 6.22
CA GLY A 82 -0.44 7.21 7.42
C GLY A 82 -1.71 6.38 7.49
N MET A 83 -2.06 5.98 8.72
CA MET A 83 -3.37 5.40 9.04
C MET A 83 -4.04 6.26 10.10
N CYS A 84 -5.34 6.49 9.95
CA CYS A 84 -6.06 7.29 10.92
C CYS A 84 -6.29 6.52 12.21
N ILE A 85 -6.17 7.22 13.34
CA ILE A 85 -6.61 6.73 14.64
C ILE A 85 -7.65 7.71 15.12
N ASN A 86 -8.91 7.28 15.07
CA ASN A 86 -9.99 8.07 15.63
C ASN A 86 -9.86 8.05 17.16
N GLN A 87 -9.55 9.19 17.77
CA GLN A 87 -9.61 9.33 19.22
C GLN A 87 -11.08 9.30 19.61
N ILE A 88 -11.46 8.36 20.48
CA ILE A 88 -12.86 8.05 20.83
C ILE A 88 -13.65 9.27 21.36
N HIS A 89 -13.03 10.43 21.61
CA HIS A 89 -13.72 11.64 22.10
C HIS A 89 -13.29 12.99 21.50
N ASN A 90 -12.55 13.06 20.39
CA ASN A 90 -12.19 14.36 19.81
C ASN A 90 -12.52 14.47 18.32
N LYS A 91 -13.12 15.60 17.94
CA LYS A 91 -13.87 15.84 16.69
C LYS A 91 -13.05 15.76 15.39
N LYS A 92 -11.77 15.34 15.44
CA LYS A 92 -10.86 15.13 14.32
C LYS A 92 -9.97 13.91 14.64
N GLY A 93 -9.99 12.89 13.78
CA GLY A 93 -9.06 11.77 13.88
C GLY A 93 -7.62 12.24 13.66
N SER A 94 -6.68 11.72 14.44
CA SER A 94 -5.25 11.94 14.25
C SER A 94 -4.70 10.89 13.29
N SER A 95 -3.87 11.26 12.32
CA SER A 95 -3.14 10.28 11.51
C SER A 95 -1.87 9.85 12.24
N CYS A 96 -1.61 8.55 12.29
CA CYS A 96 -0.36 7.99 12.77
C CYS A 96 0.45 7.48 11.58
N ALA A 97 1.77 7.65 11.64
CA ALA A 97 2.66 7.09 10.64
C ALA A 97 2.56 5.57 10.64
N MET A 98 2.51 4.97 9.45
CA MET A 98 2.23 3.55 9.30
C MET A 98 3.34 2.67 9.85
N ASP A 99 4.59 3.12 9.71
CA ASP A 99 5.80 2.50 10.28
C ASP A 99 5.89 2.60 11.82
N THR A 100 5.10 3.49 12.42
CA THR A 100 4.92 3.55 13.87
C THR A 100 3.91 2.51 14.34
N LEU A 101 2.96 2.13 13.49
CA LEU A 101 1.89 1.18 13.81
C LEU A 101 2.31 -0.26 13.54
N TYR A 102 2.95 -0.49 12.39
CA TYR A 102 3.32 -1.80 11.92
C TYR A 102 4.78 -1.87 11.50
N ASP A 103 5.39 -3.03 11.71
CA ASP A 103 6.70 -3.37 11.20
C ASP A 103 6.57 -3.70 9.70
N ILE A 104 6.86 -2.71 8.85
CA ILE A 104 6.71 -2.80 7.40
C ILE A 104 7.65 -3.86 6.80
N ASP A 105 8.83 -4.06 7.41
CA ASP A 105 9.77 -5.11 6.99
C ASP A 105 9.16 -6.49 7.27
N LEU A 106 8.56 -6.68 8.45
CA LEU A 106 7.90 -7.94 8.80
C LEU A 106 6.68 -8.24 7.91
N ILE A 107 5.90 -7.21 7.56
CA ILE A 107 4.83 -7.36 6.54
C ILE A 107 5.44 -7.81 5.20
N SER A 108 6.55 -7.19 4.81
CA SER A 108 7.25 -7.42 3.54
C SER A 108 7.86 -8.81 3.40
N GLU A 109 8.04 -9.54 4.50
CA GLU A 109 8.39 -10.98 4.46
C GLU A 109 7.29 -11.82 3.79
N LYS A 110 6.01 -11.41 3.92
CA LYS A 110 4.88 -12.12 3.30
C LYS A 110 4.42 -11.47 2.01
N ILE A 111 4.29 -10.14 1.99
CA ILE A 111 3.72 -9.38 0.88
C ILE A 111 4.57 -8.14 0.67
N PRO A 112 5.23 -7.96 -0.49
CA PRO A 112 6.11 -6.83 -0.70
C PRO A 112 5.33 -5.54 -0.51
N ALA A 113 5.80 -4.68 0.40
CA ALA A 113 5.15 -3.44 0.71
C ALA A 113 6.16 -2.30 0.74
N ILE A 114 5.76 -1.13 0.27
CA ILE A 114 6.48 0.14 0.45
C ILE A 114 5.47 1.22 0.87
N LEU A 115 5.97 2.27 1.51
CA LEU A 115 5.16 3.44 1.84
C LEU A 115 5.10 4.41 0.66
N ASP A 116 3.97 5.12 0.53
CA ASP A 116 3.73 6.11 -0.52
C ASP A 116 4.48 7.44 -0.36
N ASP A 117 5.32 7.57 0.68
CA ASP A 117 6.28 8.66 0.88
C ASP A 117 7.74 8.19 0.71
N SER A 118 7.95 6.92 0.33
CA SER A 118 9.29 6.37 0.11
C SER A 118 9.94 6.92 -1.17
N LYS A 119 11.28 7.05 -1.15
CA LYS A 119 12.08 7.41 -2.35
C LYS A 119 11.81 6.47 -3.53
N THR A 120 11.62 5.19 -3.23
CA THR A 120 11.25 4.15 -4.19
C THR A 120 9.96 4.48 -4.91
N TRP A 121 8.92 4.83 -4.17
CA TRP A 121 7.64 5.16 -4.76
C TRP A 121 7.72 6.42 -5.64
N HIS A 122 8.45 7.45 -5.20
CA HIS A 122 8.69 8.64 -6.02
C HIS A 122 9.35 8.30 -7.36
N LEU A 123 10.33 7.39 -7.37
CA LEU A 123 10.98 6.92 -8.60
C LEU A 123 10.00 6.15 -9.49
N VAL A 124 9.24 5.21 -8.93
CA VAL A 124 8.22 4.42 -9.65
C VAL A 124 7.17 5.33 -10.28
N LEU A 125 6.69 6.33 -9.53
CA LEU A 125 5.69 7.27 -10.01
C LEU A 125 6.26 8.11 -11.16
N SER A 126 7.48 8.63 -11.04
CA SER A 126 8.15 9.38 -12.13
C SER A 126 8.35 8.52 -13.38
N THR A 127 8.69 7.24 -13.22
CA THR A 127 8.87 6.28 -14.31
C THR A 127 7.54 5.95 -14.97
N SER A 128 6.49 5.75 -14.17
CA SER A 128 5.13 5.49 -14.66
C SER A 128 4.62 6.64 -15.53
N MET A 129 4.87 7.90 -15.13
CA MET A 129 4.53 9.07 -15.94
C MET A 129 5.27 9.09 -17.27
N LYS A 130 6.56 8.74 -17.29
CA LYS A 130 7.36 8.66 -18.53
C LYS A 130 6.88 7.57 -19.49
N LEU A 131 6.32 6.47 -18.96
CA LEU A 131 5.79 5.35 -19.75
C LEU A 131 4.37 5.58 -20.28
N GLY A 132 3.70 6.67 -19.88
CA GLY A 132 2.35 7.03 -20.35
C GLY A 132 1.33 5.91 -20.10
N GLY A 133 0.54 5.56 -21.12
CA GLY A 133 -0.50 4.53 -21.03
C GLY A 133 -0.01 3.10 -20.75
N ARG A 134 1.31 2.85 -20.76
CA ARG A 134 1.92 1.58 -20.31
C ARG A 134 2.42 1.64 -18.87
N GLY A 135 2.53 2.84 -18.31
CA GLY A 135 3.09 3.07 -16.98
C GLY A 135 2.05 3.02 -15.87
N ILE A 136 0.88 3.62 -16.09
CA ILE A 136 -0.15 3.71 -15.04
C ILE A 136 -1.55 3.60 -15.63
N ALA A 137 -2.44 2.89 -14.91
CA ALA A 137 -3.88 3.02 -15.11
C ALA A 137 -4.57 3.33 -13.79
N HIS A 138 -5.49 4.29 -13.84
CA HIS A 138 -6.45 4.54 -12.77
C HIS A 138 -7.63 3.59 -12.97
N VAL A 139 -7.86 2.69 -12.00
CA VAL A 139 -8.91 1.68 -12.08
C VAL A 139 -10.01 2.00 -11.07
N TYR A 140 -11.25 2.02 -11.55
CA TYR A 140 -12.44 2.30 -10.74
C TYR A 140 -13.53 1.30 -11.09
N GLY A 141 -14.09 0.61 -10.09
CA GLY A 141 -15.16 -0.38 -10.28
C GLY A 141 -14.71 -1.64 -11.01
N VAL A 142 -13.42 -1.97 -10.99
CA VAL A 142 -12.85 -3.15 -11.66
C VAL A 142 -12.60 -4.24 -10.61
N SER A 143 -13.11 -5.45 -10.85
CA SER A 143 -12.86 -6.63 -9.99
C SER A 143 -11.41 -7.10 -10.07
N ARG A 144 -10.88 -7.73 -9.01
CA ARG A 144 -9.51 -8.29 -9.00
C ARG A 144 -9.23 -9.26 -10.14
N HIS A 145 -10.23 -10.04 -10.57
CA HIS A 145 -10.08 -11.00 -11.67
C HIS A 145 -9.78 -10.30 -13.01
N ARG A 146 -10.48 -9.20 -13.29
CA ARG A 146 -10.23 -8.39 -14.49
C ARG A 146 -8.86 -7.71 -14.46
N LEU A 147 -8.32 -7.39 -13.28
CA LEU A 147 -6.97 -6.84 -13.13
C LEU A 147 -5.86 -7.82 -13.53
N THR A 148 -6.17 -9.11 -13.69
CA THR A 148 -5.24 -10.12 -14.21
C THR A 148 -5.17 -10.17 -15.74
N GLU A 149 -6.12 -9.52 -16.43
CA GLU A 149 -6.14 -9.45 -17.90
C GLU A 149 -4.92 -8.68 -18.43
N SER A 150 -4.49 -9.00 -19.66
CA SER A 150 -3.22 -8.53 -20.24
C SER A 150 -3.05 -7.01 -20.31
N HIS A 151 -4.16 -6.26 -20.37
CA HIS A 151 -4.11 -4.80 -20.41
C HIS A 151 -3.76 -4.17 -19.07
N TYR A 152 -4.14 -4.78 -17.95
CA TYR A 152 -3.76 -4.31 -16.61
C TYR A 152 -2.50 -5.01 -16.10
N SER A 153 -2.37 -6.32 -16.36
CA SER A 153 -1.28 -7.11 -15.81
C SER A 153 0.09 -6.67 -16.32
N ASN A 154 0.18 -6.01 -17.47
CA ASN A 154 1.42 -5.48 -18.03
C ASN A 154 1.80 -4.07 -17.54
N LEU A 155 0.92 -3.37 -16.82
CA LEU A 155 1.20 -2.03 -16.32
C LEU A 155 2.20 -2.06 -15.18
N LEU A 156 3.12 -1.08 -15.19
CA LEU A 156 4.03 -0.84 -14.07
C LEU A 156 3.25 -0.53 -12.79
N ASN A 157 2.22 0.30 -12.87
CA ASN A 157 1.41 0.71 -11.72
C ASN A 157 -0.09 0.58 -11.99
N ILE A 158 -0.80 -0.12 -11.13
CA ILE A 158 -2.26 -0.09 -11.05
C ILE A 158 -2.63 0.84 -9.91
N ASN A 159 -3.30 1.95 -10.24
CA ASN A 159 -3.79 2.89 -9.26
C ASN A 159 -5.25 2.56 -8.92
N GLN A 160 -5.43 1.92 -7.77
CA GLN A 160 -6.71 1.50 -7.19
C GLN A 160 -7.35 2.61 -6.33
N THR A 161 -7.01 3.89 -6.55
CA THR A 161 -7.57 5.01 -5.77
C THR A 161 -9.09 4.96 -5.81
N ALA A 162 -9.59 4.45 -4.71
CA ALA A 162 -10.96 4.19 -4.36
C ALA A 162 -11.92 3.60 -5.45
N SER A 163 -11.92 2.26 -5.71
CA SER A 163 -12.92 1.45 -6.46
C SER A 163 -14.15 0.89 -5.68
N PRO A 164 -15.21 1.64 -5.29
CA PRO A 164 -16.13 1.37 -4.14
C PRO A 164 -16.75 -0.03 -3.99
N LEU A 165 -16.82 -0.80 -5.07
CA LEU A 165 -17.38 -2.15 -5.14
C LEU A 165 -16.34 -3.25 -4.83
N ALA A 166 -15.05 -2.95 -5.04
CA ALA A 166 -13.86 -3.74 -4.71
C ALA A 166 -13.91 -4.43 -3.33
N TRP A 167 -13.96 -3.58 -2.30
CA TRP A 167 -13.57 -3.98 -0.94
C TRP A 167 -14.55 -4.85 -0.20
N PHE A 168 -15.85 -4.60 -0.37
CA PHE A 168 -16.86 -5.27 0.45
C PHE A 168 -17.24 -6.65 -0.07
N VAL A 169 -17.16 -6.85 -1.38
CA VAL A 169 -17.60 -8.09 -2.01
C VAL A 169 -16.44 -9.08 -2.17
N GLU A 170 -15.23 -8.60 -2.47
CA GLU A 170 -14.13 -9.52 -2.83
C GLU A 170 -13.31 -10.02 -1.63
N CYS A 171 -13.12 -9.20 -0.59
CA CYS A 171 -12.35 -9.57 0.61
C CYS A 171 -13.20 -9.72 1.88
N LYS A 172 -14.42 -9.17 1.89
CA LYS A 172 -15.31 -9.12 3.07
C LYS A 172 -16.55 -10.00 2.92
N ASP A 173 -16.58 -10.90 1.93
CA ASP A 173 -17.62 -11.93 1.88
C ASP A 173 -17.48 -12.87 3.10
N ARG A 174 -18.26 -12.57 4.14
CA ARG A 174 -18.27 -13.30 5.41
C ARG A 174 -18.85 -14.71 5.27
N GLY A 175 -19.55 -15.00 4.17
CA GLY A 175 -20.16 -16.29 3.87
C GLY A 175 -19.18 -17.29 3.27
N ASN A 176 -18.15 -16.81 2.56
CA ASN A 176 -17.17 -17.66 1.88
C ASN A 176 -15.72 -17.36 2.32
N ARG A 177 -15.34 -17.93 3.47
CA ARG A 177 -14.00 -17.72 4.08
C ARG A 177 -12.85 -18.33 3.28
N SER A 178 -13.11 -19.11 2.22
CA SER A 178 -12.04 -19.75 1.42
C SER A 178 -11.21 -18.75 0.60
N ASN A 179 -11.68 -17.52 0.44
CA ASN A 179 -10.99 -16.47 -0.33
C ASN A 179 -10.07 -15.57 0.53
N VAL A 180 -10.01 -15.80 1.84
CA VAL A 180 -9.16 -15.04 2.79
C VAL A 180 -7.75 -15.62 2.77
N MET A 181 -6.76 -14.83 2.32
CA MET A 181 -5.36 -15.24 2.22
C MET A 181 -4.54 -14.84 3.46
N LEU A 182 -5.03 -13.86 4.23
CA LEU A 182 -4.39 -13.37 5.44
C LEU A 182 -5.26 -13.63 6.69
N PRO A 183 -4.70 -14.24 7.76
CA PRO A 183 -5.45 -14.47 8.98
C PRO A 183 -5.83 -13.15 9.66
N TYR A 184 -6.88 -13.14 10.50
CA TYR A 184 -7.24 -11.99 11.32
C TYR A 184 -6.12 -11.58 12.29
N SER A 185 -5.29 -12.55 12.71
CA SER A 185 -4.11 -12.30 13.56
C SER A 185 -2.92 -11.69 12.81
N PHE A 186 -3.03 -11.42 11.50
CA PHE A 186 -1.92 -10.88 10.72
C PHE A 186 -1.40 -9.56 11.30
N PHE A 187 -2.21 -8.50 11.39
CA PHE A 187 -1.74 -7.21 11.91
C PHE A 187 -1.35 -7.19 13.39
N PRO A 188 -2.06 -7.88 14.30
CA PRO A 188 -1.58 -8.04 15.67
C PRO A 188 -0.16 -8.60 15.76
N ASN A 189 0.23 -9.50 14.85
CA ASN A 189 1.57 -10.09 14.78
C ASN A 189 2.58 -9.23 14.01
N MET A 190 2.13 -8.14 13.38
CA MET A 190 2.95 -7.23 12.57
C MET A 190 3.13 -5.87 13.25
N ALA A 191 2.76 -5.75 14.52
CA ALA A 191 2.88 -4.49 15.26
C ALA A 191 4.35 -4.03 15.35
N ALA A 192 4.59 -2.74 15.15
CA ALA A 192 5.92 -2.16 15.33
C ALA A 192 6.42 -2.39 16.77
N ALA A 193 7.74 -2.56 16.95
CA ALA A 193 8.34 -2.87 18.26
C ALA A 193 7.96 -1.87 19.37
N THR A 194 7.82 -0.59 19.00
CA THR A 194 7.40 0.52 19.87
C THR A 194 5.99 0.31 20.45
N ILE A 195 5.11 -0.35 19.70
CA ILE A 195 3.73 -0.63 20.08
C ILE A 195 3.58 -2.05 20.65
N ALA A 196 4.32 -3.02 20.13
CA ALA A 196 4.28 -4.42 20.57
C ALA A 196 4.58 -4.58 22.08
N THR A 197 5.42 -3.71 22.64
CA THR A 197 5.71 -3.68 24.09
C THR A 197 4.60 -3.06 24.95
N ARG A 198 3.59 -2.44 24.35
CA ARG A 198 2.47 -1.75 25.02
C ARG A 198 1.11 -2.37 24.71
N LEU A 199 1.08 -3.51 24.02
CA LEU A 199 -0.14 -4.10 23.49
C LEU A 199 -0.60 -5.32 24.28
N LEU A 200 -1.89 -5.37 24.62
CA LEU A 200 -2.56 -6.62 25.00
C LEU A 200 -3.37 -7.09 23.79
N ILE A 201 -3.01 -8.23 23.23
CA ILE A 201 -3.88 -8.94 22.29
C ILE A 201 -4.93 -9.67 23.13
N VAL A 202 -6.17 -9.18 23.11
CA VAL A 202 -7.31 -9.89 23.71
C VAL A 202 -8.19 -10.37 22.56
N ASP A 203 -8.36 -11.69 22.45
CA ASP A 203 -9.18 -12.35 21.42
C ASP A 203 -8.87 -11.95 19.97
N GLY A 204 -7.59 -11.68 19.66
CA GLY A 204 -7.14 -11.31 18.31
C GLY A 204 -7.47 -9.86 17.91
N VAL A 205 -7.90 -9.02 18.85
CA VAL A 205 -8.11 -7.58 18.67
C VAL A 205 -6.90 -6.82 19.21
N LEU A 206 -6.39 -5.89 18.41
CA LEU A 206 -5.35 -4.96 18.81
C LEU A 206 -5.93 -3.96 19.85
N LEU A 207 -5.71 -4.19 21.15
CA LEU A 207 -6.05 -3.20 22.18
C LEU A 207 -4.85 -2.28 22.41
N LEU A 208 -4.90 -1.08 21.82
CA LEU A 208 -4.00 0.02 22.15
C LEU A 208 -4.31 0.50 23.58
N PHE A 209 -3.55 0.04 24.58
CA PHE A 209 -3.59 0.66 25.91
C PHE A 209 -2.84 1.99 25.85
N ASN A 210 -3.61 3.07 25.73
CA ASN A 210 -3.10 4.42 25.83
C ASN A 210 -2.77 4.74 27.30
N ARG A 211 -1.61 4.30 27.79
CA ARG A 211 -0.96 4.90 28.95
C ARG A 211 0.16 5.82 28.46
N GLN A 212 -0.17 7.11 28.48
CA GLN A 212 0.70 8.27 28.28
C GLN A 212 1.10 8.63 26.85
N LEU A 213 0.20 9.38 26.19
CA LEU A 213 0.57 10.69 25.64
C LEU A 213 0.32 11.74 26.75
N ARG A 214 1.34 11.97 27.59
CA ARG A 214 1.52 13.21 28.36
C ARG A 214 2.90 13.74 28.04
#